data_AF-A0A952KYC6-F1
#
_entry.id   AF-A0A952KYC6-F1
#
_cell.length_a   1.000
_cell.length_b   1.000
_cell.length_c   1.000
_cell.angle_alpha   90.00
_cell.angle_beta   90.00
_cell.angle_gamma   90.00
#
_symmetry.space_group_name_H-M   'P 1'
#
loop_
_entity.id
_entity.type
_entity.pdbx_description
1 polymer ?
#
loop_
_entity_poly.entity_id
_entity_poly.type
_entity_poly.pdbx_seq_one_letter_code
_entity_poly.pdbx_strand_id
1 'polypeptide(L)'
;FENEKDHPEVAPSQFEINYTYGEVVAAADQIQLYKLICRQVATQMGMTACFLPKPVTGVNGSGMHTNISITKGGKNLFWDPKGQEKVSAFAWKFVDRILTHGNDICLLLNASVNSYRRLDPHFEAPNQIKASATDRGSMVRIPIGNEKSARVEVRSVGPDANPYAVLLSCFKTGLEGDISKIKNLRQAERYLPDNIYTALDNFRNAEWTSTLLGEDVKARYADLKQASADRCPRLLGTIVKSSEVQFHHDVYNQLLWGQF
;
A
#
# COMPACT_ATOMS: atom_id res chain seq x y z
N PHE A 1 15.46 14.39 1.47
CA PHE A 1 15.30 13.47 0.34
C PHE A 1 16.66 13.27 -0.28
N GLU A 2 17.25 12.08 -0.15
CA GLU A 2 18.46 11.69 -0.87
C GLU A 2 17.99 10.83 -2.05
N ASN A 3 18.14 11.29 -3.29
CA ASN A 3 17.60 10.61 -4.48
C ASN A 3 18.42 9.36 -4.80
N GLU A 4 17.77 8.23 -5.02
CA GLU A 4 18.41 6.99 -5.45
C GLU A 4 18.24 6.75 -6.95
N LYS A 5 17.06 7.08 -7.50
CA LYS A 5 16.71 6.80 -8.88
C LYS A 5 15.47 7.59 -9.30
N ASP A 6 15.46 8.05 -10.55
CA ASP A 6 14.30 8.63 -11.21
C ASP A 6 14.15 8.01 -12.60
N HIS A 7 12.93 7.67 -12.99
CA HIS A 7 12.66 7.14 -14.33
C HIS A 7 11.21 7.34 -14.76
N PRO A 8 10.95 7.40 -16.08
CA PRO A 8 9.61 7.14 -16.59
C PRO A 8 9.20 5.70 -16.24
N GLU A 9 7.93 5.55 -15.95
CA GLU A 9 7.28 4.27 -15.69
C GLU A 9 6.58 3.74 -16.97
N VAL A 10 5.97 2.57 -16.87
CA VAL A 10 5.42 1.83 -18.03
C VAL A 10 4.32 2.61 -18.76
N ALA A 11 3.40 3.28 -18.05
CA ALA A 11 2.32 4.02 -18.69
C ALA A 11 2.76 5.41 -19.19
N PRO A 12 2.13 5.95 -20.25
CA PRO A 12 2.38 7.32 -20.70
C PRO A 12 2.20 8.34 -19.57
N SER A 13 3.18 9.24 -19.42
CA SER A 13 3.20 10.27 -18.37
C SER A 13 3.15 9.72 -16.93
N GLN A 14 3.62 8.48 -16.74
CA GLN A 14 3.86 7.88 -15.43
C GLN A 14 5.34 8.02 -15.08
N PHE A 15 5.64 8.39 -13.83
CA PHE A 15 7.00 8.60 -13.36
C PHE A 15 7.18 8.03 -11.95
N GLU A 16 8.37 7.51 -11.67
CA GLU A 16 8.79 7.07 -10.34
C GLU A 16 10.05 7.83 -9.92
N ILE A 17 10.05 8.30 -8.67
CA ILE A 17 11.23 8.85 -8.01
C ILE A 17 11.43 8.08 -6.70
N ASN A 18 12.58 7.45 -6.57
CA ASN A 18 13.01 6.72 -5.38
C ASN A 18 13.96 7.59 -4.57
N TYR A 19 13.71 7.69 -3.28
CA TYR A 19 14.62 8.32 -2.33
C TYR A 19 15.02 7.33 -1.24
N THR A 20 16.17 7.56 -0.62
CA THR A 20 16.76 6.68 0.39
C THR A 20 15.76 6.37 1.50
N TYR A 21 15.77 5.11 1.94
CA TYR A 21 14.98 4.63 3.08
C TYR A 21 15.28 5.42 4.37
N GLY A 22 14.34 5.36 5.32
CA GLY A 22 14.50 6.02 6.61
C GLY A 22 13.76 5.29 7.73
N GLU A 23 13.90 5.82 8.94
CA GLU A 23 13.13 5.38 10.10
C GLU A 23 11.63 5.53 9.84
N VAL A 24 10.82 4.64 10.42
CA VAL A 24 9.41 4.43 10.03
C VAL A 24 8.59 5.71 9.98
N VAL A 25 8.67 6.55 11.02
CA VAL A 25 7.91 7.82 11.09
C VAL A 25 8.42 8.82 10.06
N ALA A 26 9.74 8.97 9.94
CA ALA A 26 10.34 9.88 8.98
C ALA A 26 10.03 9.47 7.53
N ALA A 27 9.98 8.17 7.24
CA ALA A 27 9.57 7.67 5.93
C ALA A 27 8.10 8.03 5.62
N ALA A 28 7.19 7.94 6.59
CA ALA A 28 5.81 8.37 6.42
C ALA A 28 5.69 9.88 6.14
N ASP A 29 6.41 10.70 6.89
CA ASP A 29 6.48 12.15 6.70
C ASP A 29 7.00 12.49 5.30
N GLN A 30 8.07 11.82 4.88
CA GLN A 30 8.67 11.99 3.55
C GLN A 30 7.70 11.63 2.43
N ILE A 31 6.92 10.55 2.56
CA ILE A 31 5.88 10.20 1.57
C ILE A 31 4.84 11.31 1.45
N GLN A 32 4.39 11.89 2.56
CA GLN A 32 3.42 12.99 2.55
C GLN A 32 4.00 14.25 1.90
N LEU A 33 5.23 14.62 2.29
CA LEU A 33 5.94 15.77 1.73
C LEU A 33 6.25 15.59 0.24
N TYR A 34 6.65 14.40 -0.19
CA TYR A 34 6.87 14.08 -1.60
C TYR A 34 5.62 14.35 -2.43
N LYS A 35 4.47 13.81 -2.01
CA LYS A 35 3.19 14.05 -2.71
C LYS A 35 2.80 15.52 -2.76
N LEU A 36 3.07 16.28 -1.70
CA LEU A 36 2.81 17.72 -1.66
C LEU A 36 3.72 18.48 -2.64
N ILE A 37 5.03 18.22 -2.59
CA ILE A 37 6.03 18.87 -3.44
C ILE A 37 5.74 18.58 -4.91
N CYS A 38 5.48 17.32 -5.28
CA CYS A 38 5.13 16.95 -6.66
C CYS A 38 3.92 17.74 -7.18
N ARG A 39 2.89 17.93 -6.35
CA ARG A 39 1.72 18.73 -6.73
C ARG A 39 2.05 20.20 -6.92
N GLN A 40 2.84 20.78 -6.00
CA GLN A 40 3.23 22.18 -6.10
C GLN A 40 4.05 22.43 -7.36
N VAL A 41 5.04 21.60 -7.64
CA VAL A 41 5.88 21.70 -8.85
C VAL A 41 5.04 21.51 -10.10
N ALA A 42 4.21 20.47 -10.17
CA ALA A 42 3.33 20.25 -11.32
C ALA A 42 2.40 21.45 -11.56
N THR A 43 1.80 22.01 -10.50
CA THR A 43 0.90 23.17 -10.59
C THR A 43 1.62 24.39 -11.15
N GLN A 44 2.87 24.65 -10.71
CA GLN A 44 3.69 25.75 -11.23
C GLN A 44 4.02 25.59 -12.73
N MET A 45 4.01 24.35 -13.23
CA MET A 45 4.22 24.04 -14.64
C MET A 45 2.91 23.96 -15.44
N GLY A 46 1.76 24.32 -14.86
CA GLY A 46 0.45 24.19 -15.51
C GLY A 46 -0.03 22.74 -15.67
N MET A 47 0.50 21.82 -14.87
CA MET A 47 0.17 20.38 -14.86
C MET A 47 -0.46 19.95 -13.52
N THR A 48 -0.99 18.73 -13.47
CA THR A 48 -1.50 18.12 -12.23
C THR A 48 -0.78 16.80 -11.93
N ALA A 49 -0.19 16.67 -10.74
CA ALA A 49 0.36 15.41 -10.26
C ALA A 49 -0.74 14.55 -9.62
N CYS A 50 -1.00 13.36 -10.19
CA CYS A 50 -2.04 12.46 -9.75
C CYS A 50 -1.45 11.22 -9.08
N PHE A 51 -1.91 10.94 -7.85
CA PHE A 51 -1.54 9.77 -7.06
C PHE A 51 -2.73 8.82 -6.88
N LEU A 52 -3.61 8.73 -7.88
CA LEU A 52 -4.64 7.70 -7.89
C LEU A 52 -4.00 6.36 -8.28
N PRO A 53 -4.42 5.24 -7.66
CA PRO A 53 -3.93 3.92 -8.03
C PRO A 53 -4.21 3.53 -9.48
N LYS A 54 -5.33 3.96 -10.05
CA LYS A 54 -5.75 3.64 -11.42
C LYS A 54 -6.55 4.81 -12.03
N PRO A 55 -5.88 5.89 -12.46
CA PRO A 55 -6.56 7.06 -13.02
C PRO A 55 -7.16 6.78 -14.40
N VAL A 56 -6.54 5.87 -15.19
CA VAL A 56 -6.94 5.54 -16.56
C VAL A 56 -7.07 4.03 -16.70
N THR A 57 -8.13 3.56 -17.35
CA THR A 57 -8.36 2.15 -17.65
C THR A 57 -7.50 1.70 -18.85
N GLY A 58 -7.15 0.41 -18.93
CA GLY A 58 -6.38 -0.13 -20.06
C GLY A 58 -4.86 0.11 -20.03
N VAL A 59 -4.35 0.93 -19.10
CA VAL A 59 -2.91 1.17 -18.89
C VAL A 59 -2.47 0.80 -17.47
N ASN A 60 -1.16 0.76 -17.19
CA ASN A 60 -0.64 0.48 -15.85
C ASN A 60 -1.18 1.47 -14.80
N GLY A 61 -1.42 0.96 -13.59
CA GLY A 61 -1.75 1.78 -12.43
C GLY A 61 -0.51 2.21 -11.65
N SER A 62 -0.68 3.10 -10.68
CA SER A 62 0.39 3.55 -9.78
C SER A 62 0.33 2.79 -8.46
N GLY A 63 1.46 2.23 -8.04
CA GLY A 63 1.65 1.59 -6.74
C GLY A 63 2.55 2.41 -5.83
N MET A 64 2.56 2.08 -4.54
CA MET A 64 3.53 2.60 -3.56
C MET A 64 4.22 1.44 -2.88
N HIS A 65 5.08 0.72 -3.63
CA HIS A 65 5.77 -0.46 -3.10
C HIS A 65 6.53 -0.10 -1.82
N THR A 66 6.23 -0.82 -0.75
CA THR A 66 6.74 -0.51 0.59
C THR A 66 7.84 -1.50 0.93
N ASN A 67 9.09 -1.02 0.89
CA ASN A 67 10.27 -1.78 1.24
C ASN A 67 10.52 -1.72 2.76
N ILE A 68 10.64 -2.87 3.42
CA ILE A 68 10.73 -2.97 4.88
C ILE A 68 11.90 -3.86 5.29
N SER A 69 12.66 -3.41 6.28
CA SER A 69 13.69 -4.19 6.99
C SER A 69 13.68 -3.85 8.47
N ILE A 70 14.13 -4.78 9.32
CA ILE A 70 14.26 -4.56 10.76
C ILE A 70 15.74 -4.64 11.14
N THR A 71 16.22 -3.62 11.85
CA THR A 71 17.60 -3.55 12.34
C THR A 71 17.59 -3.54 13.87
N LYS A 72 18.54 -4.27 14.48
CA LYS A 72 18.76 -4.23 15.93
C LYS A 72 20.26 -4.11 16.21
N GLY A 73 20.66 -3.06 16.92
CA GLY A 73 22.07 -2.80 17.21
C GLY A 73 22.94 -2.66 15.95
N GLY A 74 22.42 -2.02 14.90
CA GLY A 74 23.13 -1.84 13.62
C GLY A 74 23.16 -3.07 12.70
N LYS A 75 22.63 -4.22 13.13
CA LYS A 75 22.54 -5.43 12.29
C LYS A 75 21.16 -5.58 11.68
N ASN A 76 21.10 -5.74 10.35
CA ASN A 76 19.87 -6.07 9.64
C ASN A 76 19.45 -7.51 9.98
N LEU A 77 18.30 -7.67 10.63
CA LEU A 77 17.77 -8.95 11.06
C LEU A 77 17.15 -9.76 9.92
N PHE A 78 16.94 -9.16 8.75
CA PHE A 78 16.40 -9.85 7.59
C PHE A 78 17.47 -10.55 6.75
N TRP A 79 18.75 -10.23 6.93
CA TRP A 79 19.82 -10.87 6.19
C TRP A 79 20.23 -12.22 6.79
N ASP A 80 20.35 -13.24 5.93
CA ASP A 80 21.05 -14.48 6.24
C ASP A 80 21.67 -15.05 4.97
N PRO A 81 23.02 -15.06 4.82
CA PRO A 81 23.66 -15.54 3.60
C PRO A 81 23.42 -17.04 3.33
N LYS A 82 22.99 -17.82 4.34
CA LYS A 82 22.64 -19.25 4.22
C LYS A 82 21.14 -19.49 4.10
N GLY A 83 20.31 -18.47 4.28
CA GLY A 83 18.86 -18.55 4.18
C GLY A 83 18.37 -18.69 2.74
N GLN A 84 17.16 -19.22 2.57
CA GLN A 84 16.48 -19.22 1.27
C GLN A 84 16.30 -17.77 0.79
N GLU A 85 16.63 -17.49 -0.47
CA GLU A 85 16.71 -16.12 -1.04
C GLU A 85 17.65 -15.17 -0.29
N LYS A 86 18.60 -15.72 0.48
CA LYS A 86 19.53 -14.98 1.35
C LYS A 86 18.85 -14.11 2.41
N VAL A 87 17.65 -14.51 2.84
CA VAL A 87 16.93 -13.86 3.94
C VAL A 87 16.74 -14.80 5.13
N SER A 88 16.71 -14.22 6.32
CA SER A 88 16.64 -14.96 7.58
C SER A 88 15.29 -15.64 7.80
N ALA A 89 15.26 -16.64 8.68
CA ALA A 89 14.01 -17.23 9.15
C ALA A 89 13.08 -16.19 9.80
N PHE A 90 13.64 -15.12 10.38
CA PHE A 90 12.86 -14.02 10.95
C PHE A 90 12.17 -13.20 9.85
N ALA A 91 12.86 -12.87 8.75
CA ALA A 91 12.25 -12.22 7.59
C ALA A 91 11.12 -13.08 7.00
N TRP A 92 11.36 -14.38 6.85
CA TRP A 92 10.34 -15.29 6.34
C TRP A 92 9.11 -15.39 7.25
N LYS A 93 9.27 -15.43 8.57
CA LYS A 93 8.15 -15.36 9.52
C LYS A 93 7.41 -14.03 9.43
N PHE A 94 8.13 -12.92 9.25
CA PHE A 94 7.52 -11.61 9.02
C PHE A 94 6.61 -11.64 7.78
N VAL A 95 7.11 -12.21 6.67
CA VAL A 95 6.33 -12.39 5.43
C VAL A 95 5.13 -13.31 5.65
N ASP A 96 5.30 -14.44 6.33
CA ASP A 96 4.22 -15.40 6.58
C ASP A 96 3.04 -14.76 7.34
N ARG A 97 3.32 -13.84 8.27
CA ARG A 97 2.30 -13.07 8.98
C ARG A 97 1.60 -12.05 8.08
N ILE A 98 2.34 -11.35 7.23
CA ILE A 98 1.77 -10.44 6.22
C ILE A 98 0.83 -11.19 5.27
N LEU A 99 1.23 -12.38 4.80
CA LEU A 99 0.39 -13.21 3.93
C LEU A 99 -0.81 -13.80 4.67
N THR A 100 -0.67 -14.10 5.96
CA THR A 100 -1.80 -14.56 6.80
C THR A 100 -2.88 -13.50 6.81
N HIS A 101 -2.54 -12.27 7.17
CA HIS A 101 -3.46 -11.15 7.36
C HIS A 101 -3.66 -10.28 6.12
N GLY A 102 -3.25 -10.74 4.92
CA GLY A 102 -3.29 -9.92 3.71
C GLY A 102 -4.68 -9.34 3.40
N ASN A 103 -5.74 -10.13 3.64
CA ASN A 103 -7.13 -9.67 3.49
C ASN A 103 -7.55 -8.71 4.60
N ASP A 104 -7.16 -8.99 5.84
CA ASP A 104 -7.47 -8.19 7.02
C ASP A 104 -6.95 -6.75 6.87
N ILE A 105 -5.70 -6.61 6.41
CA ILE A 105 -5.05 -5.30 6.26
C ILE A 105 -5.28 -4.67 4.88
N CYS A 106 -5.96 -5.34 3.94
CA CYS A 106 -6.10 -4.87 2.57
C CYS A 106 -6.69 -3.46 2.49
N LEU A 107 -7.70 -3.15 3.30
CA LEU A 107 -8.34 -1.83 3.33
C LEU A 107 -7.37 -0.71 3.77
N LEU A 108 -6.39 -1.01 4.62
CA LEU A 108 -5.35 -0.06 5.04
C LEU A 108 -4.31 0.16 3.94
N LEU A 109 -4.01 -0.89 3.16
CA LEU A 109 -3.08 -0.84 2.03
C LEU A 109 -3.71 -0.22 0.77
N ASN A 110 -5.03 -0.32 0.62
CA ASN A 110 -5.82 0.07 -0.56
C ASN A 110 -7.09 0.77 -0.10
N ALA A 111 -6.98 2.09 0.08
CA ALA A 111 -7.89 2.85 0.93
C ALA A 111 -9.02 3.58 0.18
N SER A 112 -9.12 3.42 -1.14
CA SER A 112 -10.17 4.01 -1.97
C SER A 112 -10.82 2.98 -2.90
N VAL A 113 -12.00 3.30 -3.44
CA VAL A 113 -12.65 2.50 -4.50
C VAL A 113 -11.72 2.37 -5.71
N ASN A 114 -10.93 3.41 -6.02
CA ASN A 114 -10.03 3.42 -7.16
C ASN A 114 -8.86 2.42 -6.99
N SER A 115 -8.40 2.18 -5.75
CA SER A 115 -7.35 1.19 -5.45
C SER A 115 -7.69 -0.21 -5.97
N TYR A 116 -8.96 -0.61 -5.91
CA TYR A 116 -9.39 -1.95 -6.30
C TYR A 116 -9.44 -2.16 -7.83
N ARG A 117 -9.56 -1.08 -8.60
CA ARG A 117 -9.37 -1.12 -10.07
C ARG A 117 -7.92 -1.38 -10.47
N ARG A 118 -6.98 -1.13 -9.55
CA ARG A 118 -5.58 -1.50 -9.73
C ARG A 118 -5.40 -3.00 -9.48
N LEU A 119 -5.98 -3.54 -8.40
CA LEU A 119 -5.87 -4.94 -7.97
C LEU A 119 -6.65 -5.96 -8.84
N ASP A 120 -7.20 -5.54 -9.97
CA ASP A 120 -7.89 -6.40 -10.91
C ASP A 120 -6.90 -7.44 -11.51
N PRO A 121 -7.20 -8.75 -11.45
CA PRO A 121 -6.33 -9.82 -11.96
C PRO A 121 -5.98 -9.72 -13.46
N HIS A 122 -6.70 -8.92 -14.25
CA HIS A 122 -6.42 -8.74 -15.68
C HIS A 122 -5.33 -7.69 -15.96
N PHE A 123 -4.82 -6.98 -14.94
CA PHE A 123 -3.75 -5.99 -15.07
C PHE A 123 -2.56 -6.31 -14.16
N GLU A 124 -1.38 -5.76 -14.44
CA GLU A 124 -0.09 -6.12 -13.81
C GLU A 124 0.03 -5.86 -12.29
N ALA A 125 -1.04 -5.51 -11.58
CA ALA A 125 -0.96 -5.26 -10.15
C ALA A 125 -1.00 -6.55 -9.33
N PRO A 126 -0.17 -6.66 -8.28
CA PRO A 126 -0.09 -7.86 -7.47
C PRO A 126 -1.32 -7.99 -6.57
N ASN A 127 -2.20 -8.93 -6.91
CA ASN A 127 -3.37 -9.28 -6.10
C ASN A 127 -3.28 -10.68 -5.47
N GLN A 128 -2.30 -11.49 -5.86
CA GLN A 128 -2.09 -12.82 -5.29
C GLN A 128 -1.38 -12.70 -3.94
N ILE A 129 -1.99 -13.24 -2.88
CA ILE A 129 -1.45 -13.28 -1.52
C ILE A 129 -0.39 -14.39 -1.45
N LYS A 130 0.76 -14.10 -2.06
CA LYS A 130 1.92 -14.98 -2.14
C LYS A 130 3.22 -14.19 -2.02
N ALA A 131 4.31 -14.90 -1.76
CA ALA A 131 5.65 -14.31 -1.71
C ALA A 131 6.58 -14.92 -2.75
N SER A 132 7.34 -14.09 -3.46
CA SER A 132 8.31 -14.57 -4.46
C SER A 132 9.51 -13.64 -4.63
N ALA A 133 10.67 -14.17 -4.98
CA ALA A 133 11.82 -13.34 -5.36
C ALA A 133 11.72 -12.82 -6.81
N THR A 134 11.08 -13.59 -7.69
CA THR A 134 11.09 -13.39 -9.14
C THR A 134 9.72 -13.02 -9.72
N ASP A 135 8.63 -13.43 -9.09
CA ASP A 135 7.28 -13.18 -9.59
C ASP A 135 6.88 -11.71 -9.36
N ARG A 136 6.41 -11.05 -10.42
CA ARG A 136 5.97 -9.66 -10.35
C ARG A 136 4.52 -9.51 -9.87
N GLY A 137 3.71 -10.57 -9.94
CA GLY A 137 2.31 -10.60 -9.47
C GLY A 137 2.15 -10.98 -7.99
N SER A 138 3.24 -11.28 -7.28
CA SER A 138 3.19 -11.60 -5.84
C SER A 138 2.96 -10.34 -5.00
N MET A 139 2.03 -10.42 -4.04
CA MET A 139 1.79 -9.36 -3.04
C MET A 139 3.07 -8.95 -2.31
N VAL A 140 3.92 -9.92 -1.94
CA VAL A 140 5.21 -9.68 -1.29
C VAL A 140 6.34 -10.15 -2.19
N ARG A 141 7.32 -9.29 -2.45
CA ARG A 141 8.55 -9.66 -3.14
C ARG A 141 9.73 -9.71 -2.18
N ILE A 142 10.70 -10.58 -2.49
CA ILE A 142 12.01 -10.64 -1.82
C ILE A 142 13.07 -10.14 -2.79
N PRO A 143 13.44 -8.83 -2.77
CA PRO A 143 14.51 -8.32 -3.60
C PRO A 143 15.85 -8.95 -3.24
N ILE A 144 16.72 -9.11 -4.24
CA ILE A 144 18.11 -9.48 -4.00
C ILE A 144 18.76 -8.37 -3.15
N GLY A 145 19.38 -8.78 -2.03
CA GLY A 145 20.01 -7.87 -1.08
C GLY A 145 21.34 -8.40 -0.55
N ASN A 146 21.93 -7.64 0.36
CA ASN A 146 23.11 -8.00 1.13
C ASN A 146 22.87 -7.70 2.62
N GLU A 147 23.92 -7.80 3.45
CA GLU A 147 23.84 -7.53 4.90
C GLU A 147 23.23 -6.17 5.26
N LYS A 148 23.35 -5.17 4.39
CA LYS A 148 22.76 -3.85 4.60
C LYS A 148 21.39 -3.72 3.96
N SER A 149 21.17 -4.27 2.76
CA SER A 149 20.00 -4.00 1.92
C SER A 149 18.92 -5.09 1.88
N ALA A 150 19.09 -6.19 2.62
CA ALA A 150 18.08 -7.25 2.71
C ALA A 150 16.76 -6.71 3.27
N ARG A 151 15.67 -6.95 2.55
CA ARG A 151 14.35 -6.36 2.83
C ARG A 151 13.24 -7.20 2.23
N VAL A 152 12.01 -6.92 2.63
CA VAL A 152 10.78 -7.42 2.01
C VAL A 152 10.06 -6.26 1.34
N GLU A 153 9.43 -6.50 0.19
CA GLU A 153 8.74 -5.48 -0.60
C GLU A 153 7.24 -5.81 -0.64
N VAL A 154 6.40 -5.03 0.07
CA VAL A 154 4.94 -5.16 0.01
C VAL A 154 4.42 -4.30 -1.14
N ARG A 155 3.91 -4.95 -2.19
CA ARG A 155 3.64 -4.31 -3.50
C ARG A 155 2.17 -3.96 -3.74
N SER A 156 1.27 -4.51 -2.91
CA SER A 156 -0.17 -4.26 -3.03
C SER A 156 -0.59 -2.87 -2.57
N VAL A 157 0.30 -2.06 -2.00
CA VAL A 157 -0.02 -0.74 -1.45
C VAL A 157 -0.33 0.28 -2.54
N GLY A 158 -1.45 0.99 -2.41
CA GLY A 158 -1.82 2.13 -3.23
C GLY A 158 -1.21 3.45 -2.74
N PRO A 159 -0.83 4.38 -3.64
CA PRO A 159 -0.25 5.68 -3.26
C PRO A 159 -1.24 6.66 -2.59
N ASP A 160 -2.53 6.34 -2.65
CA ASP A 160 -3.63 7.04 -1.99
C ASP A 160 -3.88 6.56 -0.55
N ALA A 161 -3.21 5.50 -0.13
CA ALA A 161 -3.25 5.04 1.25
C ALA A 161 -2.56 6.03 2.20
N ASN A 162 -3.00 6.03 3.46
CA ASN A 162 -2.34 6.81 4.51
C ASN A 162 -1.02 6.10 4.88
N PRO A 163 0.16 6.72 4.67
CA PRO A 163 1.44 6.03 4.87
C PRO A 163 1.67 5.61 6.33
N TYR A 164 1.18 6.36 7.31
CA TYR A 164 1.30 5.97 8.73
C TYR A 164 0.48 4.70 9.01
N ALA A 165 -0.73 4.60 8.47
CA ALA A 165 -1.58 3.42 8.62
C ALA A 165 -0.99 2.21 7.90
N VAL A 166 -0.45 2.41 6.69
CA VAL A 166 0.27 1.37 5.94
C VAL A 166 1.44 0.84 6.75
N LEU A 167 2.33 1.71 7.20
CA LEU A 167 3.53 1.30 7.92
C LEU A 167 3.18 0.65 9.27
N LEU A 168 2.22 1.19 10.03
CA LEU A 168 1.73 0.56 11.25
C LEU A 168 1.19 -0.85 10.96
N SER A 169 0.36 -1.00 9.92
CA SER A 169 -0.22 -2.29 9.55
C SER A 169 0.86 -3.30 9.18
N CYS A 170 1.83 -2.93 8.34
CA CYS A 170 2.89 -3.83 7.91
C CYS A 170 3.82 -4.21 9.07
N PHE A 171 4.30 -3.24 9.86
CA PHE A 171 5.23 -3.53 10.95
C PHE A 171 4.58 -4.34 12.05
N LYS A 172 3.41 -3.93 12.55
CA LYS A 172 2.74 -4.65 13.65
C LYS A 172 2.29 -6.04 13.21
N THR A 173 1.76 -6.19 12.00
CA THR A 173 1.42 -7.51 11.44
C THR A 173 2.64 -8.40 11.29
N GLY A 174 3.72 -7.93 10.67
CA GLY A 174 4.91 -8.75 10.49
C GLY A 174 5.65 -9.09 11.79
N LEU A 175 5.51 -8.28 12.84
CA LEU A 175 6.12 -8.51 14.14
C LEU A 175 5.28 -9.40 15.08
N GLU A 176 3.97 -9.20 15.10
CA GLU A 176 3.08 -9.72 16.15
C GLU A 176 1.96 -10.61 15.62
N GLY A 177 1.64 -10.54 14.32
CA GLY A 177 0.57 -11.34 13.72
C GLY A 177 0.77 -12.85 13.90
N ASP A 178 -0.33 -13.59 13.87
CA ASP A 178 -0.27 -15.04 13.84
C ASP A 178 0.08 -15.55 12.43
N ILE A 179 0.43 -16.84 12.38
CA ILE A 179 0.78 -17.50 11.12
C ILE A 179 -0.27 -18.58 10.87
N SER A 180 -0.96 -18.45 9.74
CA SER A 180 -1.93 -19.43 9.31
C SER A 180 -1.30 -20.80 9.09
N LYS A 181 -2.06 -21.86 9.41
CA LYS A 181 -1.66 -23.27 9.18
C LYS A 181 -1.90 -23.75 7.74
N ILE A 182 -2.17 -22.84 6.81
CA ILE A 182 -2.36 -23.18 5.39
C ILE A 182 -1.09 -23.83 4.85
N LYS A 183 -1.26 -25.02 4.25
CA LYS A 183 -0.17 -25.72 3.57
C LYS A 183 0.36 -24.85 2.43
N ASN A 184 1.67 -24.69 2.36
CA ASN A 184 2.34 -23.88 1.33
C ASN A 184 1.85 -22.42 1.31
N LEU A 185 1.65 -21.82 2.48
CA LEU A 185 1.13 -20.44 2.65
C LEU A 185 1.71 -19.43 1.67
N ARG A 186 3.02 -19.50 1.40
CA ARG A 186 3.73 -18.57 0.50
C ARG A 186 3.35 -18.67 -0.97
N GLN A 187 2.67 -19.73 -1.38
CA GLN A 187 2.21 -19.99 -2.76
C GLN A 187 0.75 -20.47 -2.78
N ALA A 188 0.00 -20.28 -1.69
CA ALA A 188 -1.40 -20.67 -1.65
C ALA A 188 -2.22 -19.83 -2.62
N GLU A 189 -3.23 -20.44 -3.26
CA GLU A 189 -4.15 -19.74 -4.17
C GLU A 189 -5.13 -18.88 -3.37
N ARG A 190 -4.67 -17.68 -3.02
CA ARG A 190 -5.42 -16.66 -2.28
C ARG A 190 -5.24 -15.32 -2.96
N TYR A 191 -6.30 -14.52 -2.93
CA TYR A 191 -6.35 -13.24 -3.62
C TYR A 191 -6.84 -12.15 -2.67
N LEU A 192 -6.28 -10.95 -2.83
CA LEU A 192 -6.84 -9.74 -2.26
C LEU A 192 -8.20 -9.45 -2.89
N PRO A 193 -9.12 -8.81 -2.16
CA PRO A 193 -10.42 -8.42 -2.71
C PRO A 193 -10.27 -7.52 -3.94
N ASP A 194 -11.19 -7.67 -4.88
CA ASP A 194 -11.28 -6.90 -6.14
C ASP A 194 -12.21 -5.68 -6.03
N ASN A 195 -12.81 -5.46 -4.85
CA ASN A 195 -13.68 -4.34 -4.56
C ASN A 195 -13.58 -3.92 -3.09
N ILE A 196 -13.91 -2.66 -2.82
CA ILE A 196 -13.78 -2.08 -1.48
C ILE A 196 -14.78 -2.66 -0.46
N TYR A 197 -15.94 -3.15 -0.90
CA TYR A 197 -16.96 -3.68 0.01
C TYR A 197 -16.52 -5.01 0.62
N THR A 198 -15.97 -5.91 -0.20
CA THR A 198 -15.35 -7.15 0.31
C THR A 198 -14.16 -6.83 1.22
N ALA A 199 -13.36 -5.81 0.91
CA ALA A 199 -12.27 -5.38 1.79
C ALA A 199 -12.78 -4.80 3.13
N LEU A 200 -13.87 -4.05 3.12
CA LEU A 200 -14.56 -3.55 4.32
C LEU A 200 -15.08 -4.70 5.18
N ASP A 201 -15.71 -5.71 4.58
CA ASP A 201 -16.21 -6.88 5.29
C ASP A 201 -15.07 -7.68 5.92
N ASN A 202 -14.01 -7.95 5.15
CA ASN A 202 -12.80 -8.61 5.68
C ASN A 202 -12.20 -7.82 6.85
N PHE A 203 -12.07 -6.50 6.69
CA PHE A 203 -11.50 -5.62 7.70
C PHE A 203 -12.35 -5.59 8.98
N ARG A 204 -13.69 -5.54 8.87
CA ARG A 204 -14.62 -5.55 10.01
C ARG A 204 -14.62 -6.89 10.74
N ASN A 205 -14.62 -8.00 10.00
CA ASN A 205 -14.73 -9.34 10.57
C ASN A 205 -13.41 -9.89 11.13
N ALA A 206 -12.26 -9.34 10.74
CA ALA A 206 -10.97 -9.80 11.23
C ALA A 206 -10.74 -9.39 12.70
N GLU A 207 -10.47 -10.35 13.58
CA GLU A 207 -10.04 -10.06 14.96
C GLU A 207 -8.69 -9.32 14.98
N TRP A 208 -7.81 -9.64 14.01
CA TRP A 208 -6.49 -9.01 13.91
C TRP A 208 -6.56 -7.49 13.77
N THR A 209 -7.52 -6.95 13.01
CA THR A 209 -7.67 -5.50 12.85
C THR A 209 -8.09 -4.81 14.15
N SER A 210 -8.80 -5.52 15.03
CA SER A 210 -9.12 -5.05 16.38
C SER A 210 -7.89 -5.01 17.27
N THR A 211 -7.01 -6.03 17.21
CA THR A 211 -5.71 -5.99 17.89
C THR A 211 -4.79 -4.90 17.34
N LEU A 212 -4.85 -4.67 16.02
CA LEU A 212 -4.02 -3.69 15.33
C LEU A 212 -4.34 -2.26 15.77
N LEU A 213 -5.62 -1.86 15.72
CA LEU A 213 -6.08 -0.48 15.87
C LEU A 213 -6.87 -0.20 17.15
N GLY A 214 -7.43 -1.23 17.79
CA GLY A 214 -8.49 -1.11 18.78
C GLY A 214 -9.88 -0.99 18.13
N GLU A 215 -10.92 -1.47 18.82
CA GLU A 215 -12.29 -1.54 18.29
C GLU A 215 -12.85 -0.17 17.85
N ASP A 216 -12.66 0.88 18.66
CA ASP A 216 -13.15 2.23 18.33
C ASP A 216 -12.54 2.78 17.03
N VAL A 217 -11.20 2.71 16.92
CA VAL A 217 -10.49 3.21 15.73
C VAL A 217 -10.82 2.38 14.50
N LYS A 218 -10.91 1.05 14.66
CA LYS A 218 -11.33 0.12 13.60
C LYS A 218 -12.72 0.49 13.08
N ALA A 219 -13.71 0.64 13.97
CA ALA A 219 -15.08 1.00 13.59
C ALA A 219 -15.13 2.33 12.85
N ARG A 220 -14.53 3.39 13.41
CA ARG A 220 -14.50 4.73 12.80
C ARG A 220 -13.79 4.75 11.45
N TYR A 221 -12.71 3.99 11.29
CA TYR A 221 -12.02 3.88 10.02
C TYR A 221 -12.90 3.17 8.98
N ALA A 222 -13.52 2.04 9.33
CA ALA A 222 -14.42 1.31 8.44
C ALA A 222 -15.61 2.16 8.01
N ASP A 223 -16.23 2.90 8.92
CA ASP A 223 -17.38 3.76 8.63
C ASP A 223 -17.01 4.93 7.71
N LEU A 224 -15.85 5.55 7.92
CA LEU A 224 -15.32 6.57 7.01
C LEU A 224 -15.10 6.01 5.60
N LYS A 225 -14.55 4.80 5.49
CA LYS A 225 -14.30 4.14 4.20
C LYS A 225 -15.58 3.70 3.52
N GLN A 226 -16.55 3.19 4.27
CA GLN A 226 -17.89 2.87 3.78
C GLN A 226 -18.58 4.11 3.23
N ALA A 227 -18.60 5.22 3.98
CA ALA A 227 -19.19 6.47 3.53
C ALA A 227 -18.54 7.01 2.24
N SER A 228 -17.21 6.82 2.10
CA SER A 228 -16.50 7.17 0.87
C SER A 228 -16.70 6.18 -0.27
N ALA A 229 -17.08 4.94 0.00
CA ALA A 229 -17.36 3.92 -1.01
C ALA A 229 -18.79 4.07 -1.55
N ASP A 230 -19.75 4.26 -0.65
CA ASP A 230 -21.18 4.39 -0.94
C ASP A 230 -21.54 5.67 -1.68
N ARG A 231 -20.55 6.51 -2.03
CA ARG A 231 -20.68 7.87 -2.61
C ARG A 231 -21.87 7.97 -3.56
N CYS A 232 -22.99 8.31 -2.97
CA CYS A 232 -24.27 8.50 -3.61
C CYS A 232 -24.43 10.00 -3.73
N PRO A 233 -24.52 10.59 -4.93
CA PRO A 233 -24.68 12.03 -5.10
C PRO A 233 -25.84 12.61 -4.25
N ARG A 234 -26.90 11.82 -4.05
CA ARG A 234 -28.04 12.14 -3.18
C ARG A 234 -27.69 12.26 -1.68
N LEU A 235 -26.70 11.50 -1.19
CA LEU A 235 -26.24 11.52 0.21
C LEU A 235 -25.09 12.52 0.46
N LEU A 236 -24.31 12.85 -0.57
CA LEU A 236 -23.15 13.75 -0.46
C LEU A 236 -23.54 15.24 -0.49
N GLY A 237 -24.64 15.55 -1.18
CA GLY A 237 -25.05 16.92 -1.50
C GLY A 237 -24.41 17.42 -2.80
N THR A 238 -24.72 18.66 -3.20
CA THR A 238 -24.26 19.28 -4.45
C THR A 238 -22.94 20.05 -4.32
N ILE A 239 -22.38 20.12 -3.11
CA ILE A 239 -21.17 20.91 -2.82
C ILE A 239 -20.11 19.99 -2.20
N VAL A 240 -18.93 20.00 -2.81
CA VAL A 240 -17.74 19.36 -2.28
C VAL A 240 -17.24 20.15 -1.06
N LYS A 241 -17.21 19.52 0.11
CA LYS A 241 -16.80 20.14 1.38
C LYS A 241 -15.28 20.19 1.46
N SER A 242 -14.72 21.20 2.12
CA SER A 242 -13.26 21.36 2.26
C SER A 242 -12.57 20.16 2.90
N SER A 243 -13.24 19.45 3.83
CA SER A 243 -12.73 18.21 4.42
C SER A 243 -12.67 17.06 3.41
N GLU A 244 -13.60 17.00 2.46
CA GLU A 244 -13.59 16.01 1.39
C GLU A 244 -12.38 16.26 0.46
N VAL A 245 -12.04 17.52 0.21
CA VAL A 245 -10.84 17.92 -0.57
C VAL A 245 -9.53 17.65 0.18
N GLN A 246 -9.48 17.94 1.49
CA GLN A 246 -8.27 17.80 2.31
C GLN A 246 -7.89 16.33 2.57
N PHE A 247 -8.88 15.43 2.69
CA PHE A 247 -8.64 14.04 3.08
C PHE A 247 -8.80 13.03 1.95
N HIS A 248 -9.40 13.40 0.80
CA HIS A 248 -9.56 12.49 -0.33
C HIS A 248 -8.85 12.98 -1.59
N HIS A 249 -7.79 12.27 -1.96
CA HIS A 249 -7.15 12.36 -3.27
C HIS A 249 -8.16 12.28 -4.43
N ASP A 250 -9.18 11.42 -4.33
CA ASP A 250 -10.24 11.29 -5.34
C ASP A 250 -11.05 12.57 -5.54
N VAL A 251 -11.33 13.31 -4.47
CA VAL A 251 -12.17 14.52 -4.52
C VAL A 251 -11.38 15.69 -5.08
N TYR A 252 -10.12 15.85 -4.64
CA TYR A 252 -9.24 16.87 -5.21
C TYR A 252 -9.03 16.64 -6.71
N ASN A 253 -8.78 15.39 -7.11
CA ASN A 253 -8.62 15.07 -8.53
C ASN A 253 -9.94 15.24 -9.30
N GLN A 254 -11.08 14.78 -8.80
CA GLN A 254 -12.38 15.00 -9.45
C GLN A 254 -12.75 16.49 -9.56
N LEU A 255 -12.43 17.29 -8.56
CA LEU A 255 -12.61 18.75 -8.60
C LEU A 255 -11.76 19.37 -9.72
N LEU A 256 -10.50 18.96 -9.85
CA LEU A 256 -9.62 19.43 -10.93
C LEU A 256 -10.10 18.94 -12.31
N TRP A 257 -10.58 17.69 -12.41
CA TRP A 257 -11.18 17.16 -13.64
C TRP A 257 -12.47 17.88 -14.03
N GLY A 258 -13.27 18.35 -13.07
CA GLY A 258 -14.47 19.15 -13.34
C GLY A 258 -14.19 20.62 -13.69
N GLN A 259 -12.94 21.07 -13.57
CA GLN A 259 -12.49 22.39 -14.02
C GLN A 259 -11.88 22.35 -15.44
N PHE A 260 -11.63 21.15 -15.99
CA PHE A 260 -11.30 20.91 -17.40
C PHE A 260 -12.59 20.75 -18.23
#